data_AF-A0A5R9DRV3-F1
#
_entry.id   AF-A0A5R9DRV3-F1
#
_cell.length_a   1.000
_cell.length_b   1.000
_cell.length_c   1.000
_cell.angle_alpha   90.00
_cell.angle_beta   90.00
_cell.angle_gamma   90.00
#
_symmetry.space_group_name_H-M   'P 1'
#
loop_
_entity.id
_entity.type
_entity.pdbx_description
1 polymer ?
#
loop_
_entity_poly.entity_id
_entity_poly.type
_entity_poly.pdbx_seq_one_letter_code
_entity_poly.pdbx_strand_id
1 'polypeptide(L)'
;MSLLDQEIDAIRGRETTVLGDPYPTTHGANDLRMVFLFPYGHAYSLMCNGPMALYDLINRDTTLPAYAERAIQYDSLIRDGNRLRTRAGAPYRTIESAAPVRDADVIGVSVTNAGDLHSVFRLLDLAGIPRRTADRVPGVHPLVIGGQGGLANPEVLADYLDVVALGEAEKSLPQLLRTVHAHRQTDPETPLLEQLARIPGLYVPSLYTCDLVDGGGVSAVRPTSLTVPDRVSAQWLELADLHDAHFAYPVTDGTAAGIIPLVGCRHTCSFCTLGVPPFRQAPLEKMLAYIDRLEELSVPLIIISAPTFTQYRHRAEILQRIRAYRDRAAARGVKVSTIIGSVRADEMTADYLRDVNELGDFGHLFTELSLTQARGIVTIAPEFAAADLVAMYGKTMPPERVDQAIDRCRHSSDVINTIMLYFIIGAPGEREEDRLAIADRAREIRDRLGRPDGSVIVKLHQFMPEPGTPAQRLPMTDPALLDGYVTQITDRLRDLVGQETFAEHYRVQYGETNRLYLEAVCLRGDRRVGRVLEDLYDSGADLTCLDREVLLKALDDHGLDFERHLRRIDDPVLPWHTVNEVDPADEQRLLRAIEQRTTTR
;
A
#
# COMPACT_ATOMS: atom_id res chain seq x y z
N MET A 1 -4.72 34.95 12.28
CA MET A 1 -4.92 33.54 11.91
C MET A 1 -3.99 33.22 10.76
N SER A 2 -3.07 32.28 10.94
CA SER A 2 -2.16 31.88 9.85
C SER A 2 -2.93 31.19 8.72
N LEU A 3 -2.31 31.04 7.54
CA LEU A 3 -2.92 30.27 6.45
C LEU A 3 -3.12 28.80 6.83
N LEU A 4 -2.22 28.25 7.64
CA LEU A 4 -2.36 26.91 8.18
C LEU A 4 -3.59 26.81 9.09
N ASP A 5 -3.83 27.81 9.96
CA ASP A 5 -5.01 27.82 10.82
C ASP A 5 -6.31 27.91 10.00
N GLN A 6 -6.32 28.74 8.94
CA GLN A 6 -7.48 28.84 8.03
C GLN A 6 -7.76 27.51 7.31
N GLU A 7 -6.70 26.81 6.89
CA GLU A 7 -6.83 25.51 6.23
C GLU A 7 -7.31 24.42 7.20
N ILE A 8 -6.77 24.38 8.41
CA ILE A 8 -7.23 23.46 9.47
C ILE A 8 -8.69 23.71 9.80
N ASP A 9 -9.11 24.96 10.00
CA ASP A 9 -10.50 25.31 10.28
C ASP A 9 -11.43 24.93 9.12
N ALA A 10 -10.98 25.11 7.87
CA ALA A 10 -11.72 24.71 6.68
C ALA A 10 -11.89 23.19 6.58
N ILE A 11 -10.87 22.41 6.96
CA ILE A 11 -10.95 20.94 7.01
C ILE A 11 -11.95 20.51 8.09
N ARG A 12 -11.81 21.03 9.32
CA ARG A 12 -12.72 20.70 10.44
C ARG A 12 -14.17 21.06 10.14
N GLY A 13 -14.40 22.14 9.39
CA GLY A 13 -15.74 22.60 9.02
C GLY A 13 -16.44 21.73 7.97
N ARG A 14 -15.70 20.90 7.21
CA ARG A 14 -16.26 20.03 6.16
C ARG A 14 -16.26 18.54 6.52
N GLU A 15 -15.37 18.10 7.40
CA GLU A 15 -15.32 16.69 7.80
C GLU A 15 -16.51 16.29 8.67
N THR A 16 -17.00 15.08 8.41
CA THR A 16 -18.12 14.46 9.12
C THR A 16 -17.76 13.01 9.44
N THR A 17 -18.00 12.60 10.68
CA THR A 17 -17.89 11.20 11.10
C THR A 17 -19.03 10.38 10.50
N VAL A 18 -18.69 9.30 9.80
CA VAL A 18 -19.66 8.42 9.13
C VAL A 18 -20.05 7.27 10.03
N LEU A 19 -19.07 6.70 10.74
CA LEU A 19 -19.26 5.54 11.62
C LEU A 19 -19.64 6.00 13.03
N GLY A 20 -20.94 5.94 13.36
CA GLY A 20 -21.45 6.24 14.69
C GLY A 20 -21.48 7.73 15.05
N ASP A 21 -21.53 8.02 16.36
CA ASP A 21 -21.60 9.38 16.90
C ASP A 21 -20.30 10.17 16.70
N PRO A 22 -20.26 11.50 16.80
CA PRO A 22 -19.01 12.25 16.80
C PRO A 22 -18.01 11.74 17.87
N TYR A 23 -16.71 11.93 17.63
CA TYR A 23 -15.68 11.57 18.62
C TYR A 23 -15.78 12.43 19.88
N PRO A 24 -15.41 11.90 21.07
CA PRO A 24 -15.29 12.71 22.28
C PRO A 24 -14.29 13.86 22.08
N THR A 25 -14.65 15.07 22.51
CA THR A 25 -13.79 16.26 22.42
C THR A 25 -13.10 16.63 23.73
N THR A 26 -13.34 15.86 24.79
CA THR A 26 -12.75 16.07 26.12
C THR A 26 -11.88 14.86 26.47
N HIS A 27 -10.62 15.14 26.79
CA HIS A 27 -9.63 14.13 27.14
C HIS A 27 -9.15 14.34 28.58
N GLY A 28 -8.72 13.27 29.24
CA GLY A 28 -8.11 13.32 30.55
C GLY A 28 -6.79 14.09 30.53
N ALA A 29 -6.49 14.80 31.62
CA ALA A 29 -5.26 15.61 31.72
C ALA A 29 -3.95 14.79 31.58
N ASN A 30 -4.03 13.48 31.80
CA ASN A 30 -2.90 12.54 31.72
C ASN A 30 -3.01 11.57 30.53
N ASP A 31 -3.98 11.75 29.64
CA ASP A 31 -4.14 10.89 28.47
C ASP A 31 -3.02 11.16 27.47
N LEU A 32 -2.50 10.10 26.86
CA LEU A 32 -1.46 10.22 25.84
C LEU A 32 -2.03 10.81 24.55
N ARG A 33 -1.33 11.79 23.97
CA ARG A 33 -1.63 12.30 22.64
C ARG A 33 -0.85 11.53 21.59
N MET A 34 -1.56 10.73 20.79
CA MET A 34 -1.00 10.08 19.60
C MET A 34 -1.34 10.90 18.35
N VAL A 35 -0.37 11.11 17.47
CA VAL A 35 -0.60 11.80 16.18
C VAL A 35 -0.21 10.88 15.02
N PHE A 36 -1.15 10.63 14.12
CA PHE A 36 -0.88 9.96 12.84
C PHE A 36 -0.43 10.99 11.80
N LEU A 37 0.77 10.78 11.24
CA LEU A 37 1.33 11.62 10.18
C LEU A 37 1.06 10.98 8.82
N PHE A 38 0.35 11.71 7.97
CA PHE A 38 0.02 11.26 6.62
C PHE A 38 0.92 11.97 5.60
N PRO A 39 1.60 11.23 4.70
CA PRO A 39 2.44 11.82 3.67
C PRO A 39 1.63 12.37 2.47
N TYR A 40 0.33 12.61 2.65
CA TYR A 40 -0.60 13.01 1.61
C TYR A 40 -1.42 14.24 2.02
N GLY A 41 -1.99 14.93 1.04
CA GLY A 41 -2.98 15.98 1.26
C GLY A 41 -4.32 15.43 1.76
N HIS A 42 -5.26 16.33 2.04
CA HIS A 42 -6.49 16.03 2.78
C HIS A 42 -7.33 14.89 2.16
N ALA A 43 -7.69 14.98 0.88
CA ALA A 43 -8.54 13.98 0.23
C ALA A 43 -7.96 12.55 0.30
N TYR A 44 -6.66 12.41 0.03
CA TYR A 44 -5.98 11.11 0.07
C TYR A 44 -5.76 10.61 1.50
N SER A 45 -5.60 11.51 2.47
CA SER A 45 -5.42 11.11 3.88
C SER A 45 -6.65 10.37 4.42
N LEU A 46 -7.86 10.76 4.00
CA LEU A 46 -9.10 10.08 4.36
C LEU A 46 -9.20 8.65 3.79
N MET A 47 -8.52 8.38 2.67
CA MET A 47 -8.51 7.07 2.02
C MET A 47 -7.48 6.10 2.62
N CYS A 48 -6.61 6.58 3.51
CA CYS A 48 -5.56 5.79 4.14
C CYS A 48 -6.16 4.94 5.29
N ASN A 49 -6.89 3.88 4.95
CA ASN A 49 -7.73 3.18 5.92
C ASN A 49 -6.97 2.55 7.10
N GLY A 50 -5.75 2.04 6.89
CA GLY A 50 -4.96 1.46 7.98
C GLY A 50 -4.82 2.41 9.19
N PRO A 51 -4.15 3.57 9.04
CA PRO A 51 -4.06 4.57 10.11
C PRO A 51 -5.41 5.20 10.49
N MET A 52 -6.35 5.38 9.55
CA MET A 52 -7.69 5.94 9.87
C MET A 52 -8.53 4.99 10.75
N ALA A 53 -8.43 3.67 10.55
CA ALA A 53 -9.08 2.68 11.40
C ALA A 53 -8.48 2.70 12.80
N LEU A 54 -7.15 2.78 12.93
CA LEU A 54 -6.50 2.89 14.25
C LEU A 54 -6.84 4.23 14.95
N TYR A 55 -6.96 5.32 14.20
CA TYR A 55 -7.46 6.60 14.70
C TYR A 55 -8.89 6.48 15.24
N ASP A 56 -9.80 5.82 14.50
CA ASP A 56 -11.17 5.58 14.96
C ASP A 56 -11.19 4.72 16.22
N LEU A 57 -10.45 3.60 16.23
CA LEU A 57 -10.33 2.71 17.37
C LEU A 57 -9.93 3.44 18.66
N ILE A 58 -8.86 4.25 18.59
CA ILE A 58 -8.36 5.00 19.75
C ILE A 58 -9.40 5.99 20.25
N ASN A 59 -10.01 6.77 19.34
CA ASN A 59 -10.96 7.81 19.73
C ASN A 59 -12.34 7.27 20.14
N ARG A 60 -12.64 6.00 19.86
CA ARG A 60 -13.86 5.31 20.31
C ARG A 60 -13.70 4.64 21.67
N ASP A 61 -12.50 4.16 22.00
CA ASP A 61 -12.24 3.50 23.28
C ASP A 61 -12.00 4.53 24.40
N THR A 62 -13.07 4.93 25.08
CA THR A 62 -13.00 5.84 26.23
C THR A 62 -12.29 5.26 27.45
N THR A 63 -11.92 3.97 27.43
CA THR A 63 -11.14 3.32 28.50
C THR A 63 -9.63 3.34 28.22
N LEU A 64 -9.24 3.70 27.01
CA LEU A 64 -7.85 3.85 26.64
C LEU A 64 -7.34 5.19 27.17
N PRO A 65 -6.20 5.26 27.89
CA PRO A 65 -5.66 6.51 28.40
C PRO A 65 -4.91 7.27 27.29
N ALA A 66 -5.56 7.44 26.14
CA ALA A 66 -5.00 8.05 24.95
C ALA A 66 -6.09 8.57 24.02
N TYR A 67 -5.75 9.56 23.21
CA TYR A 67 -6.56 10.05 22.09
C TYR A 67 -5.67 10.22 20.86
N ALA A 68 -6.29 10.14 19.68
CA ALA A 68 -5.59 10.20 18.40
C ALA A 68 -5.96 11.47 17.63
N GLU A 69 -4.95 12.06 16.99
CA GLU A 69 -5.08 13.21 16.10
C GLU A 69 -4.36 12.94 14.78
N ARG A 70 -4.59 13.78 13.79
CA ARG A 70 -4.05 13.66 12.44
C ARG A 70 -3.28 14.91 12.07
N ALA A 71 -2.16 14.73 11.37
CA ALA A 71 -1.50 15.81 10.65
C ALA A 71 -1.15 15.34 9.23
N ILE A 72 -1.37 16.21 8.26
CA ILE A 72 -1.31 15.90 6.84
C ILE A 72 -0.31 16.81 6.11
N GLN A 73 -0.04 16.57 4.84
CA GLN A 73 0.65 17.54 4.00
C GLN A 73 -0.35 18.62 3.56
N TYR A 74 -0.50 19.66 4.36
CA TYR A 74 -1.36 20.81 4.07
C TYR A 74 -0.95 21.54 2.79
N ASP A 75 -1.92 22.06 2.04
CA ASP A 75 -1.71 22.81 0.79
C ASP A 75 -0.95 24.13 1.04
N SER A 76 -1.07 24.70 2.24
CA SER A 76 -0.37 25.91 2.65
C SER A 76 1.13 25.73 2.92
N LEU A 77 1.63 24.48 2.95
CA LEU A 77 3.05 24.19 3.14
C LEU A 77 3.90 24.65 1.95
N ILE A 78 5.15 25.01 2.23
CA ILE A 78 6.15 25.34 1.22
C ILE A 78 7.06 24.12 1.03
N ARG A 79 7.27 23.74 -0.24
CA ARG A 79 8.26 22.73 -0.62
C ARG A 79 9.59 23.39 -0.96
N ASP A 80 10.66 22.86 -0.39
CA ASP A 80 12.05 23.28 -0.62
C ASP A 80 12.89 22.01 -0.84
N GLY A 81 13.09 21.65 -2.10
CA GLY A 81 13.60 20.33 -2.49
C GLY A 81 12.76 19.19 -1.88
N ASN A 82 13.41 18.34 -1.11
CA ASN A 82 12.77 17.22 -0.42
C ASN A 82 12.03 17.61 0.88
N ARG A 83 12.27 18.83 1.41
CA ARG A 83 11.74 19.29 2.69
C ARG A 83 10.40 19.99 2.52
N LEU A 84 9.57 19.89 3.55
CA LEU A 84 8.34 20.68 3.70
C LEU A 84 8.50 21.62 4.90
N ARG A 85 7.94 22.82 4.77
CA ARG A 85 7.98 23.84 5.82
C ARG A 85 6.67 24.59 5.90
N THR A 86 6.33 25.03 7.10
CA THR A 86 5.27 26.00 7.32
C THR A 86 5.74 27.40 6.93
N ARG A 87 4.79 28.29 6.60
CA ARG A 87 5.11 29.70 6.34
C ARG A 87 5.52 30.41 7.62
N ALA A 88 6.49 31.31 7.51
CA ALA A 88 6.97 32.16 8.60
C ALA A 88 7.43 31.39 9.87
N GLY A 89 7.78 30.10 9.74
CA GLY A 89 8.24 29.27 10.86
C GLY A 89 7.15 28.91 11.87
N ALA A 90 5.87 28.99 11.50
CA ALA A 90 4.78 28.56 12.37
C ALA A 90 4.92 27.07 12.75
N PRO A 91 4.51 26.64 13.95
CA PRO A 91 4.53 25.22 14.28
C PRO A 91 3.65 24.41 13.31
N TYR A 92 4.13 23.24 12.88
CA TYR A 92 3.29 22.23 12.23
C TYR A 92 2.31 21.65 13.24
N ARG A 93 1.03 21.57 12.89
CA ARG A 93 -0.08 21.35 13.84
C ARG A 93 -1.01 20.23 13.37
N THR A 94 -1.77 19.67 14.31
CA THR A 94 -2.81 18.68 14.05
C THR A 94 -4.14 19.31 13.60
N ILE A 95 -5.01 18.50 12.99
CA ILE A 95 -6.34 18.92 12.53
C ILE A 95 -7.29 19.14 13.72
N GLU A 96 -7.29 18.23 14.69
CA GLU A 96 -8.32 18.14 15.72
C GLU A 96 -8.22 19.25 16.77
N SER A 97 -7.02 19.50 17.31
CA SER A 97 -6.79 20.49 18.36
C SER A 97 -5.97 21.71 17.91
N ALA A 98 -5.41 21.69 16.70
CA ALA A 98 -4.42 22.67 16.23
C ALA A 98 -3.19 22.78 17.16
N ALA A 99 -2.89 21.73 17.93
CA ALA A 99 -1.70 21.65 18.78
C ALA A 99 -0.45 21.34 17.94
N PRO A 100 0.75 21.83 18.33
CA PRO A 100 1.98 21.50 17.63
C PRO A 100 2.27 20.00 17.65
N VAL A 101 2.55 19.41 16.48
CA VAL A 101 2.80 17.97 16.32
C VAL A 101 3.96 17.49 17.19
N ARG A 102 5.03 18.29 17.30
CA ARG A 102 6.22 17.95 18.09
C ARG A 102 5.95 17.71 19.58
N ASP A 103 4.85 18.25 20.11
CA ASP A 103 4.49 18.13 21.53
C ASP A 103 3.66 16.83 21.78
N ALA A 104 3.57 15.93 20.80
CA ALA A 104 2.86 14.66 20.93
C ALA A 104 3.64 13.69 21.81
N ASP A 105 2.95 12.68 22.34
CA ASP A 105 3.57 11.61 23.11
C ASP A 105 4.02 10.45 22.21
N VAL A 106 3.22 10.18 21.18
CA VAL A 106 3.43 9.09 20.22
C VAL A 106 3.13 9.59 18.82
N ILE A 107 3.96 9.22 17.86
CA ILE A 107 3.79 9.50 16.44
C ILE A 107 3.61 8.18 15.71
N GLY A 108 2.54 8.08 14.92
CA GLY A 108 2.33 6.98 13.97
C GLY A 108 2.66 7.42 12.55
N VAL A 109 3.58 6.72 11.88
CA VAL A 109 3.83 6.87 10.44
C VAL A 109 3.41 5.59 9.72
N SER A 110 2.66 5.72 8.63
CA SER A 110 2.27 4.59 7.79
C SER A 110 2.96 4.72 6.44
N VAL A 111 3.73 3.71 6.05
CA VAL A 111 4.49 3.71 4.78
C VAL A 111 3.89 2.68 3.85
N THR A 112 3.38 3.13 2.69
CA THR A 112 2.65 2.28 1.76
C THR A 112 3.53 1.45 0.83
N ASN A 113 4.65 2.02 0.37
CA ASN A 113 5.57 1.40 -0.58
C ASN A 113 7.02 1.64 -0.10
N ALA A 114 7.88 0.63 -0.26
CA ALA A 114 9.31 0.69 0.06
C ALA A 114 10.07 1.82 -0.67
N GLY A 115 9.70 2.18 -1.89
CA GLY A 115 10.26 3.33 -2.61
C GLY A 115 10.00 4.68 -1.93
N ASP A 116 9.02 4.76 -1.03
CA ASP A 116 8.61 5.99 -0.34
C ASP A 116 9.10 6.06 1.13
N LEU A 117 10.04 5.20 1.55
CA LEU A 117 10.58 5.19 2.93
C LEU A 117 11.18 6.54 3.34
N HIS A 118 11.78 7.27 2.41
CA HIS A 118 12.33 8.60 2.62
C HIS A 118 11.26 9.64 3.06
N SER A 119 9.97 9.37 2.83
CA SER A 119 8.88 10.23 3.29
C SER A 119 8.84 10.36 4.82
N VAL A 120 9.37 9.39 5.56
CA VAL A 120 9.51 9.46 7.03
C VAL A 120 10.40 10.65 7.42
N PHE A 121 11.51 10.88 6.72
CA PHE A 121 12.40 12.01 7.01
C PHE A 121 11.72 13.35 6.76
N ARG A 122 10.95 13.44 5.66
CA ARG A 122 10.15 14.62 5.34
C ARG A 122 9.13 14.96 6.43
N LEU A 123 8.44 13.94 6.94
CA LEU A 123 7.43 14.10 7.98
C LEU A 123 8.05 14.46 9.34
N LEU A 124 9.15 13.81 9.72
CA LEU A 124 9.86 14.12 10.97
C LEU A 124 10.51 15.51 10.96
N ASP A 125 11.13 15.90 9.84
CA ASP A 125 11.66 17.25 9.64
C ASP A 125 10.58 18.32 9.76
N LEU A 126 9.42 18.10 9.10
CA LEU A 126 8.29 19.01 9.14
C LEU A 126 7.74 19.16 10.57
N ALA A 127 7.71 18.06 11.33
CA ALA A 127 7.33 18.05 12.74
C ALA A 127 8.42 18.63 13.65
N GLY A 128 9.67 18.76 13.21
CA GLY A 128 10.79 19.17 14.06
C GLY A 128 11.20 18.10 15.07
N ILE A 129 11.06 16.83 14.71
CA ILE A 129 11.45 15.66 15.51
C ILE A 129 12.78 15.11 14.97
N PRO A 130 13.77 14.78 15.82
CA PRO A 130 15.00 14.14 15.36
C PRO A 130 14.70 12.85 14.57
N ARG A 131 15.34 12.72 13.40
CA ARG A 131 15.09 11.59 12.49
C ARG A 131 15.53 10.28 13.09
N ARG A 132 16.74 10.24 13.65
CA ARG A 132 17.35 9.02 14.18
C ARG A 132 16.86 8.78 15.60
N THR A 133 16.54 7.53 15.93
CA THR A 133 16.12 7.12 17.27
C THR A 133 17.16 7.50 18.33
N ALA A 134 18.45 7.37 18.01
CA ALA A 134 19.56 7.71 18.92
C ALA A 134 19.62 9.21 19.30
N ASP A 135 19.06 10.09 18.46
CA ASP A 135 19.04 11.54 18.70
C ASP A 135 17.77 11.99 19.43
N ARG A 136 16.81 11.09 19.66
CA ARG A 136 15.60 11.37 20.43
C ARG A 136 15.88 11.23 21.92
N VAL A 137 15.20 12.07 22.70
CA VAL A 137 15.40 12.19 24.14
C VAL A 137 14.10 11.77 24.82
N PRO A 138 14.09 10.69 25.62
CA PRO A 138 12.90 10.25 26.34
C PRO A 138 12.28 11.38 27.18
N GLY A 139 10.96 11.52 27.11
CA GLY A 139 10.22 12.59 27.80
C GLY A 139 10.28 13.97 27.14
N VAL A 140 11.11 14.16 26.12
CA VAL A 140 11.16 15.40 25.31
C VAL A 140 10.62 15.17 23.91
N HIS A 141 11.05 14.08 23.26
CA HIS A 141 10.63 13.72 21.91
C HIS A 141 9.61 12.58 21.95
N PRO A 142 8.63 12.54 21.01
CA PRO A 142 7.66 11.45 20.94
C PRO A 142 8.31 10.12 20.56
N LEU A 143 7.65 9.02 20.95
CA LEU A 143 7.93 7.70 20.40
C LEU A 143 7.42 7.64 18.95
N VAL A 144 8.25 7.23 17.99
CA VAL A 144 7.89 7.11 16.58
C VAL A 144 7.66 5.65 16.21
N ILE A 145 6.43 5.34 15.80
CA ILE A 145 5.96 4.01 15.43
C ILE A 145 5.70 3.96 13.93
N GLY A 146 6.28 2.96 13.25
CA GLY A 146 6.00 2.66 11.85
C GLY A 146 5.04 1.49 11.67
N GLY A 147 4.40 1.40 10.51
CA GLY A 147 3.67 0.20 10.08
C GLY A 147 3.24 0.25 8.62
N GLN A 148 2.49 -0.79 8.20
CA GLN A 148 2.02 -1.06 6.83
C GLN A 148 3.06 -1.79 5.95
N GLY A 149 2.62 -2.38 4.84
CA GLY A 149 3.40 -3.19 3.90
C GLY A 149 4.62 -2.53 3.28
N GLY A 150 4.73 -1.20 3.22
CA GLY A 150 5.98 -0.54 2.83
C GLY A 150 7.16 -0.83 3.76
N LEU A 151 6.90 -1.34 4.97
CA LEU A 151 7.88 -1.81 5.95
C LEU A 151 7.96 -3.34 6.02
N ALA A 152 7.66 -4.06 4.93
CA ALA A 152 7.87 -5.51 4.86
C ALA A 152 9.33 -5.89 5.17
N ASN A 153 10.28 -5.02 4.81
CA ASN A 153 11.64 -5.01 5.35
C ASN A 153 11.82 -3.78 6.26
N PRO A 154 11.62 -3.92 7.59
CA PRO A 154 11.75 -2.80 8.52
C PRO A 154 13.21 -2.40 8.77
N GLU A 155 14.19 -3.22 8.39
CA GLU A 155 15.60 -2.96 8.69
C GLU A 155 16.13 -1.70 8.02
N VAL A 156 15.61 -1.35 6.83
CA VAL A 156 16.03 -0.14 6.13
C VAL A 156 15.77 1.12 6.96
N LEU A 157 14.72 1.14 7.77
CA LEU A 157 14.41 2.26 8.68
C LEU A 157 14.67 1.95 10.17
N ALA A 158 15.45 0.92 10.48
CA ALA A 158 15.73 0.49 11.86
C ALA A 158 16.30 1.61 12.74
N ASP A 159 17.10 2.51 12.18
CA ASP A 159 17.72 3.61 12.91
C ASP A 159 16.79 4.83 13.11
N TYR A 160 15.57 4.79 12.54
CA TYR A 160 14.64 5.92 12.47
C TYR A 160 13.27 5.64 13.10
N LEU A 161 12.92 4.37 13.33
CA LEU A 161 11.67 3.96 13.94
C LEU A 161 11.95 3.31 15.29
N ASP A 162 11.27 3.77 16.34
CA ASP A 162 11.45 3.21 17.68
C ASP A 162 10.73 1.86 17.81
N VAL A 163 9.56 1.74 17.15
CA VAL A 163 8.76 0.51 17.08
C VAL A 163 8.17 0.36 15.68
N VAL A 164 8.06 -0.86 15.19
CA VAL A 164 7.32 -1.21 13.97
C VAL A 164 6.19 -2.16 14.33
N ALA A 165 4.95 -1.77 14.03
CA ALA A 165 3.79 -2.63 14.14
C ALA A 165 3.66 -3.50 12.88
N LEU A 166 3.77 -4.82 13.06
CA LEU A 166 3.73 -5.82 12.01
C LEU A 166 2.33 -6.44 11.92
N GLY A 167 1.74 -6.41 10.72
CA GLY A 167 0.38 -6.88 10.49
C GLY A 167 -0.67 -5.87 10.97
N GLU A 168 -1.67 -6.36 11.69
CA GLU A 168 -2.82 -5.63 12.20
C GLU A 168 -2.57 -5.13 13.63
N ALA A 169 -2.72 -3.83 13.84
CA ALA A 169 -2.32 -3.16 15.08
C ALA A 169 -3.49 -2.91 16.05
N GLU A 170 -4.70 -3.38 15.75
CA GLU A 170 -5.91 -3.13 16.55
C GLU A 170 -5.82 -3.71 17.97
N LYS A 171 -4.91 -4.67 18.22
CA LYS A 171 -4.60 -5.15 19.58
C LYS A 171 -3.27 -4.61 20.10
N SER A 172 -2.23 -4.65 19.29
CA SER A 172 -0.88 -4.27 19.72
C SER A 172 -0.75 -2.78 20.03
N LEU A 173 -1.43 -1.89 19.28
CA LEU A 173 -1.36 -0.45 19.49
C LEU A 173 -2.07 0.00 20.78
N PRO A 174 -3.32 -0.41 21.10
CA PRO A 174 -3.91 -0.12 22.41
C PRO A 174 -3.07 -0.66 23.57
N GLN A 175 -2.48 -1.86 23.42
CA GLN A 175 -1.58 -2.40 24.43
C GLN A 175 -0.32 -1.55 24.60
N LEU A 176 0.31 -1.11 23.51
CA LEU A 176 1.43 -0.18 23.53
C LEU A 176 1.08 1.10 24.27
N LEU A 177 -0.07 1.72 23.95
CA LEU A 177 -0.48 2.99 24.58
C LEU A 177 -0.69 2.83 26.09
N ARG A 178 -1.31 1.73 26.53
CA ARG A 178 -1.45 1.41 27.96
C ARG A 178 -0.08 1.20 28.63
N THR A 179 0.85 0.52 27.96
CA THR A 179 2.21 0.31 28.48
C THR A 179 3.00 1.61 28.59
N VAL A 180 2.97 2.47 27.55
CA VAL A 180 3.62 3.80 27.58
C VAL A 180 3.03 4.66 28.69
N HIS A 181 1.69 4.67 28.82
CA HIS A 181 1.01 5.44 29.86
C HIS A 181 1.43 4.97 31.25
N ALA A 182 1.41 3.66 31.52
CA ALA A 182 1.82 3.09 32.80
C ALA A 182 3.30 3.35 33.12
N HIS A 183 4.19 3.22 32.13
CA HIS A 183 5.63 3.45 32.29
C HIS A 183 5.92 4.88 32.78
N ARG A 184 5.20 5.88 32.26
CA ARG A 184 5.33 7.28 32.70
C ARG A 184 4.89 7.53 34.14
N GLN A 185 4.04 6.67 34.71
CA GLN A 185 3.54 6.83 36.08
C GLN A 185 4.45 6.17 37.12
N THR A 186 5.13 5.08 36.75
CA THR A 186 5.83 4.23 37.71
C THR A 186 7.35 4.21 37.57
N ASP A 187 7.89 4.77 36.47
CA ASP A 187 9.33 4.76 36.12
C ASP A 187 10.01 3.41 36.46
N PRO A 188 9.52 2.30 35.86
CA PRO A 188 9.95 0.96 36.24
C PRO A 188 11.38 0.67 35.78
N GLU A 189 12.07 -0.24 36.48
CA GLU A 189 13.46 -0.62 36.15
C GLU A 189 13.63 -1.18 34.73
N THR A 190 12.61 -1.87 34.19
CA THR A 190 12.67 -2.40 32.83
C THR A 190 12.46 -1.27 31.81
N PRO A 191 13.41 -1.04 30.88
CA PRO A 191 13.28 0.01 29.86
C PRO A 191 11.99 -0.13 29.05
N LEU A 192 11.37 1.00 28.70
CA LEU A 192 10.10 1.01 27.94
C LEU A 192 10.16 0.15 26.69
N LEU A 193 11.22 0.30 25.88
CA LEU A 193 11.38 -0.44 24.63
C LEU A 193 11.44 -1.96 24.82
N GLU A 194 12.04 -2.45 25.92
CA GLU A 194 12.01 -3.88 26.26
C GLU A 194 10.62 -4.36 26.67
N GLN A 195 9.80 -3.50 27.31
CA GLN A 195 8.41 -3.83 27.62
C GLN A 195 7.58 -3.92 26.33
N LEU A 196 7.79 -2.99 25.40
CA LEU A 196 7.09 -2.96 24.11
C LEU A 196 7.47 -4.15 23.23
N ALA A 197 8.73 -4.59 23.24
CA ALA A 197 9.18 -5.76 22.49
C ALA A 197 8.53 -7.09 22.92
N ARG A 198 7.86 -7.12 24.07
CA ARG A 198 7.11 -8.30 24.56
C ARG A 198 5.66 -8.31 24.08
N ILE A 199 5.20 -7.24 23.44
CA ILE A 199 3.84 -7.15 22.88
C ILE A 199 3.84 -7.86 21.52
N PRO A 200 2.96 -8.85 21.28
CA PRO A 200 2.86 -9.51 19.99
C PRO A 200 2.62 -8.53 18.85
N GLY A 201 3.29 -8.73 17.71
CA GLY A 201 3.20 -7.86 16.54
C GLY A 201 4.05 -6.59 16.61
N LEU A 202 4.77 -6.32 17.71
CA LEU A 202 5.67 -5.16 17.80
C LEU A 202 7.14 -5.57 17.66
N TYR A 203 7.78 -5.03 16.64
CA TYR A 203 9.22 -5.14 16.42
C TYR A 203 9.92 -3.87 16.91
N VAL A 204 10.99 -4.01 17.68
CA VAL A 204 11.77 -2.88 18.23
C VAL A 204 13.20 -2.97 17.69
N PRO A 205 13.54 -2.24 16.61
CA PRO A 205 14.78 -2.46 15.86
C PRO A 205 16.06 -2.27 16.68
N SER A 206 16.05 -1.31 17.62
CA SER A 206 17.21 -0.98 18.47
C SER A 206 17.62 -2.10 19.42
N LEU A 207 16.77 -3.12 19.60
CA LEU A 207 17.04 -4.25 20.47
C LEU A 207 17.73 -5.42 19.74
N TYR A 208 18.15 -5.23 18.49
CA TYR A 208 18.83 -6.23 17.67
C TYR A 208 20.15 -5.69 17.13
N THR A 209 21.15 -6.57 17.08
CA THR A 209 22.47 -6.33 16.49
C THR A 209 22.63 -7.14 15.21
N CYS A 210 23.27 -6.55 14.20
CA CYS A 210 23.46 -7.17 12.89
C CYS A 210 24.95 -7.26 12.56
N ASP A 211 25.41 -8.45 12.18
CA ASP A 211 26.74 -8.64 11.60
C ASP A 211 26.65 -8.34 10.10
N LEU A 212 27.10 -7.15 9.69
CA LEU A 212 27.02 -6.70 8.31
C LEU A 212 28.00 -7.44 7.39
N VAL A 213 27.63 -7.62 6.13
CA VAL A 213 28.46 -8.21 5.08
C VAL A 213 28.88 -7.15 4.06
N ASP A 214 30.07 -7.29 3.48
CA ASP A 214 30.56 -6.41 2.43
C ASP A 214 29.60 -6.39 1.22
N GLY A 215 29.39 -5.18 0.67
CA GLY A 215 28.46 -4.94 -0.43
C GLY A 215 26.98 -5.00 -0.07
N GLY A 216 26.63 -5.28 1.20
CA GLY A 216 25.24 -5.36 1.68
C GLY A 216 24.90 -6.70 2.33
N GLY A 217 23.78 -6.75 3.05
CA GLY A 217 23.29 -7.95 3.73
C GLY A 217 23.92 -8.19 5.11
N VAL A 218 23.53 -9.31 5.71
CA VAL A 218 23.92 -9.69 7.08
C VAL A 218 24.30 -11.17 7.17
N SER A 219 25.26 -11.51 8.02
CA SER A 219 25.60 -12.90 8.35
C SER A 219 24.86 -13.41 9.59
N ALA A 220 24.40 -12.50 10.45
CA ALA A 220 23.60 -12.83 11.63
C ALA A 220 22.83 -11.60 12.11
N VAL A 221 21.66 -11.85 12.71
CA VAL A 221 20.88 -10.89 13.49
C VAL A 221 20.63 -11.50 14.86
N ARG A 222 20.92 -10.76 15.93
CA ARG A 222 20.81 -11.27 17.31
C ARG A 222 20.12 -10.28 18.23
N PRO A 223 19.19 -10.71 19.10
CA PRO A 223 18.68 -9.84 20.14
C PRO A 223 19.81 -9.40 21.08
N THR A 224 19.66 -8.21 21.64
CA THR A 224 20.63 -7.59 22.57
C THR A 224 20.59 -8.21 23.98
N SER A 225 19.52 -8.94 24.32
CA SER A 225 19.36 -9.62 25.60
C SER A 225 18.44 -10.84 25.45
N LEU A 226 18.43 -11.71 26.48
CA LEU A 226 17.57 -12.91 26.52
C LEU A 226 16.07 -12.59 26.73
N THR A 227 15.73 -11.35 27.08
CA THR A 227 14.33 -10.92 27.28
C THR A 227 13.69 -10.41 26.00
N VAL A 228 14.48 -10.22 24.94
CA VAL A 228 14.04 -9.77 23.62
C VAL A 228 13.80 -11.01 22.75
N PRO A 229 12.66 -11.11 22.05
CA PRO A 229 12.38 -12.27 21.20
C PRO A 229 13.43 -12.47 20.10
N ASP A 230 13.79 -13.72 19.78
CA ASP A 230 14.63 -14.01 18.62
C ASP A 230 13.90 -13.75 17.29
N ARG A 231 12.57 -13.88 17.30
CA ARG A 231 11.68 -13.65 16.15
C ARG A 231 10.44 -12.90 16.57
N VAL A 232 9.93 -12.06 15.68
CA VAL A 232 8.70 -11.29 15.86
C VAL A 232 7.76 -11.61 14.70
N SER A 233 6.59 -12.16 15.03
CA SER A 233 5.55 -12.47 14.06
C SER A 233 4.62 -11.28 13.84
N ALA A 234 4.15 -11.11 12.60
CA ALA A 234 3.05 -10.22 12.30
C ALA A 234 1.78 -10.68 13.02
N GLN A 235 0.99 -9.73 13.52
CA GLN A 235 -0.28 -10.04 14.15
C GLN A 235 -1.38 -10.06 13.08
N TRP A 236 -2.06 -11.21 12.95
CA TRP A 236 -3.25 -11.35 12.13
C TRP A 236 -4.44 -11.69 13.03
N LEU A 237 -5.46 -10.87 13.01
CA LEU A 237 -6.58 -10.91 13.95
C LEU A 237 -7.76 -11.72 13.41
N GLU A 238 -8.63 -12.16 14.30
CA GLU A 238 -9.90 -12.76 13.90
C GLU A 238 -10.92 -11.69 13.53
N LEU A 239 -11.94 -12.05 12.74
CA LEU A 239 -13.00 -11.10 12.35
C LEU A 239 -13.68 -10.44 13.57
N ALA A 240 -13.79 -11.16 14.69
CA ALA A 240 -14.40 -10.65 15.93
C ALA A 240 -13.57 -9.58 16.63
N ASP A 241 -12.27 -9.49 16.32
CA ASP A 241 -11.36 -8.50 16.88
C ASP A 241 -11.35 -7.19 16.06
N LEU A 242 -11.92 -7.21 14.86
CA LEU A 242 -11.92 -6.08 13.94
C LEU A 242 -13.17 -5.21 14.11
N HIS A 243 -12.95 -3.93 14.35
CA HIS A 243 -14.00 -2.91 14.48
C HIS A 243 -14.42 -2.36 13.10
N ASP A 244 -15.47 -1.54 13.07
CA ASP A 244 -16.14 -1.15 11.82
C ASP A 244 -15.25 -0.35 10.87
N ALA A 245 -14.39 0.53 11.39
CA ALA A 245 -13.49 1.33 10.56
C ALA A 245 -12.36 0.52 9.90
N HIS A 246 -12.16 -0.75 10.30
CA HIS A 246 -11.31 -1.66 9.53
C HIS A 246 -11.90 -1.93 8.13
N PHE A 247 -13.23 -1.87 7.98
CA PHE A 247 -13.94 -2.22 6.76
C PHE A 247 -14.55 -1.02 6.03
N ALA A 248 -14.42 0.20 6.55
CA ALA A 248 -15.00 1.39 5.93
C ALA A 248 -14.31 2.66 6.42
N TYR A 249 -14.34 3.72 5.62
CA TYR A 249 -13.72 4.99 5.99
C TYR A 249 -14.49 5.63 7.15
N PRO A 250 -13.86 5.93 8.29
CA PRO A 250 -14.58 6.45 9.45
C PRO A 250 -15.02 7.91 9.29
N VAL A 251 -14.34 8.68 8.43
CA VAL A 251 -14.54 10.11 8.20
C VAL A 251 -14.65 10.39 6.70
N THR A 252 -15.54 11.30 6.32
CA THR A 252 -15.66 11.86 4.96
C THR A 252 -15.77 13.38 5.03
N ASP A 253 -15.41 14.08 3.97
CA ASP A 253 -15.70 15.51 3.80
C ASP A 253 -16.92 15.76 2.89
N GLY A 254 -17.69 14.70 2.62
CA GLY A 254 -18.85 14.73 1.74
C GLY A 254 -18.52 14.56 0.26
N THR A 255 -17.24 14.48 -0.13
CA THR A 255 -16.85 14.31 -1.55
C THR A 255 -16.74 12.85 -1.96
N ALA A 256 -16.15 12.02 -1.10
CA ALA A 256 -15.97 10.59 -1.34
C ALA A 256 -15.92 9.81 -0.03
N ALA A 257 -16.31 8.54 -0.07
CA ALA A 257 -16.17 7.61 1.03
C ALA A 257 -16.03 6.18 0.50
N GLY A 258 -15.42 5.29 1.28
CA GLY A 258 -15.10 3.94 0.82
C GLY A 258 -15.47 2.83 1.79
N ILE A 259 -15.67 1.65 1.23
CA ILE A 259 -15.83 0.37 1.92
C ILE A 259 -14.71 -0.59 1.49
N ILE A 260 -14.35 -1.48 2.40
CA ILE A 260 -13.30 -2.50 2.24
C ILE A 260 -13.95 -3.84 2.60
N PRO A 261 -14.59 -4.51 1.62
CA PRO A 261 -15.41 -5.69 1.89
C PRO A 261 -14.60 -6.94 2.26
N LEU A 262 -13.27 -6.93 2.04
CA LEU A 262 -12.41 -8.08 2.24
C LEU A 262 -10.99 -7.69 2.66
N VAL A 263 -10.39 -8.56 3.45
CA VAL A 263 -9.01 -8.47 3.95
C VAL A 263 -8.30 -9.75 3.54
N GLY A 264 -7.10 -9.60 2.97
CA GLY A 264 -6.37 -10.71 2.36
C GLY A 264 -6.97 -11.24 1.06
N CYS A 265 -6.41 -12.33 0.55
CA CYS A 265 -6.81 -12.98 -0.70
C CYS A 265 -6.92 -14.50 -0.50
N ARG A 266 -7.87 -15.14 -1.19
CA ARG A 266 -7.97 -16.62 -1.20
C ARG A 266 -6.87 -17.31 -2.01
N HIS A 267 -6.11 -16.55 -2.79
CA HIS A 267 -5.04 -17.05 -3.65
C HIS A 267 -3.69 -16.74 -3.01
N THR A 268 -2.72 -17.61 -3.24
CA THR A 268 -1.37 -17.53 -2.66
C THR A 268 -0.32 -17.38 -3.77
N CYS A 269 -0.46 -16.34 -4.59
CA CYS A 269 0.53 -16.04 -5.62
C CYS A 269 1.89 -15.77 -4.97
N SER A 270 2.96 -16.40 -5.44
CA SER A 270 4.22 -16.49 -4.72
C SER A 270 5.00 -15.18 -4.58
N PHE A 271 4.55 -14.12 -5.24
CA PHE A 271 5.12 -12.77 -5.22
C PHE A 271 4.23 -11.74 -4.50
N CYS A 272 3.07 -12.14 -3.98
CA CYS A 272 2.04 -11.21 -3.53
C CYS A 272 1.79 -11.30 -2.02
N THR A 273 1.93 -10.18 -1.31
CA THR A 273 1.71 -10.07 0.13
C THR A 273 0.23 -10.13 0.53
N LEU A 274 -0.71 -9.93 -0.41
CA LEU A 274 -2.15 -10.03 -0.13
C LEU A 274 -2.59 -11.45 0.25
N GLY A 275 -1.86 -12.48 -0.17
CA GLY A 275 -2.12 -13.87 0.21
C GLY A 275 -1.56 -14.26 1.58
N VAL A 276 -0.81 -13.38 2.24
CA VAL A 276 -0.21 -13.62 3.56
C VAL A 276 -1.24 -13.53 4.69
N PRO A 277 -2.04 -12.44 4.85
CA PRO A 277 -3.05 -12.39 5.89
C PRO A 277 -4.20 -13.38 5.62
N PRO A 278 -4.82 -13.94 6.67
CA PRO A 278 -6.01 -14.78 6.54
C PRO A 278 -7.14 -14.04 5.81
N PHE A 279 -7.73 -14.73 4.83
CA PHE A 279 -8.85 -14.18 4.06
C PHE A 279 -10.10 -14.01 4.93
N ARG A 280 -10.53 -12.76 5.10
CA ARG A 280 -11.70 -12.35 5.90
C ARG A 280 -12.62 -11.45 5.08
N GLN A 281 -13.90 -11.43 5.44
CA GLN A 281 -14.94 -10.68 4.74
C GLN A 281 -15.73 -9.84 5.74
N ALA A 282 -16.00 -8.59 5.37
CA ALA A 282 -16.80 -7.69 6.18
C ALA A 282 -18.24 -8.23 6.36
N PRO A 283 -18.85 -8.09 7.54
CA PRO A 283 -20.26 -8.44 7.73
C PRO A 283 -21.17 -7.61 6.81
N LEU A 284 -22.08 -8.27 6.08
CA LEU A 284 -22.95 -7.61 5.09
C LEU A 284 -23.76 -6.46 5.71
N GLU A 285 -24.40 -6.70 6.85
CA GLU A 285 -25.27 -5.70 7.49
C GLU A 285 -24.52 -4.40 7.81
N LYS A 286 -23.25 -4.49 8.21
CA LYS A 286 -22.40 -3.30 8.46
C LYS A 286 -22.17 -2.50 7.18
N MET A 287 -21.87 -3.20 6.08
CA MET A 287 -21.65 -2.56 4.78
C MET A 287 -22.93 -1.91 4.24
N LEU A 288 -24.08 -2.57 4.38
CA LEU A 288 -25.37 -2.03 3.96
C LEU A 288 -25.76 -0.79 4.77
N ALA A 289 -25.62 -0.85 6.10
CA ALA A 289 -25.87 0.29 6.98
C ALA A 289 -24.93 1.47 6.68
N TYR A 290 -23.67 1.19 6.36
CA TYR A 290 -22.72 2.22 5.95
C TYR A 290 -23.14 2.90 4.64
N ILE A 291 -23.58 2.14 3.63
CA ILE A 291 -24.07 2.72 2.36
C ILE A 291 -25.33 3.58 2.60
N ASP A 292 -26.24 3.13 3.47
CA ASP A 292 -27.42 3.94 3.83
C ASP A 292 -26.99 5.26 4.49
N ARG A 293 -25.95 5.23 5.34
CA ARG A 293 -25.38 6.43 5.95
C ARG A 293 -24.73 7.36 4.92
N LEU A 294 -24.05 6.82 3.91
CA LEU A 294 -23.51 7.63 2.80
C LEU A 294 -24.63 8.33 2.02
N GLU A 295 -25.78 7.66 1.84
CA GLU A 295 -26.94 8.28 1.21
C GLU A 295 -27.53 9.43 2.02
N GLU A 296 -27.66 9.27 3.34
CA GLU A 296 -28.11 10.34 4.24
C GLU A 296 -27.21 11.57 4.15
N LEU A 297 -25.89 11.33 4.05
CA LEU A 297 -24.88 12.38 3.88
C LEU A 297 -24.75 12.87 2.43
N SER A 298 -25.48 12.26 1.48
CA SER A 298 -25.45 12.59 0.05
C SER A 298 -24.04 12.53 -0.57
N VAL A 299 -23.21 11.55 -0.16
CA VAL A 299 -21.84 11.37 -0.68
C VAL A 299 -21.87 10.92 -2.15
N PRO A 300 -21.33 11.72 -3.10
CA PRO A 300 -21.49 11.46 -4.52
C PRO A 300 -20.53 10.40 -5.08
N LEU A 301 -19.50 9.99 -4.32
CA LEU A 301 -18.51 9.02 -4.78
C LEU A 301 -18.30 7.91 -3.76
N ILE A 302 -18.65 6.68 -4.16
CA ILE A 302 -18.46 5.47 -3.34
C ILE A 302 -17.29 4.68 -3.89
N ILE A 303 -16.34 4.33 -3.01
CA ILE A 303 -15.15 3.57 -3.36
C ILE A 303 -15.24 2.17 -2.73
N ILE A 304 -15.32 1.14 -3.57
CA ILE A 304 -15.17 -0.26 -3.15
C ILE A 304 -13.69 -0.62 -3.24
N SER A 305 -12.96 -0.38 -2.15
CA SER A 305 -11.53 -0.65 -2.07
C SER A 305 -11.30 -2.12 -1.71
N ALA A 306 -11.17 -2.95 -2.74
CA ALA A 306 -10.82 -4.36 -2.58
C ALA A 306 -9.84 -4.81 -3.66
N PRO A 307 -8.82 -5.63 -3.32
CA PRO A 307 -7.94 -6.22 -4.31
C PRO A 307 -8.67 -7.21 -5.24
N THR A 308 -9.77 -7.80 -4.78
CA THR A 308 -10.55 -8.77 -5.56
C THR A 308 -12.02 -8.77 -5.11
N PHE A 309 -12.78 -7.72 -5.44
CA PHE A 309 -14.18 -7.57 -4.99
C PHE A 309 -15.08 -8.77 -5.34
N THR A 310 -14.76 -9.48 -6.44
CA THR A 310 -15.44 -10.70 -6.87
C THR A 310 -15.42 -11.83 -5.83
N GLN A 311 -14.46 -11.83 -4.89
CA GLN A 311 -14.37 -12.81 -3.79
C GLN A 311 -15.35 -12.54 -2.65
N TYR A 312 -15.94 -11.34 -2.59
CA TYR A 312 -16.95 -11.03 -1.59
C TYR A 312 -18.24 -11.77 -1.91
N ARG A 313 -18.70 -12.59 -0.96
CA ARG A 313 -19.85 -13.49 -1.15
C ARG A 313 -21.16 -12.73 -1.32
N HIS A 314 -21.27 -11.53 -0.76
CA HIS A 314 -22.46 -10.67 -0.81
C HIS A 314 -22.32 -9.47 -1.75
N ARG A 315 -21.47 -9.59 -2.77
CA ARG A 315 -21.19 -8.48 -3.71
C ARG A 315 -22.44 -8.00 -4.45
N ALA A 316 -23.38 -8.89 -4.77
CA ALA A 316 -24.61 -8.54 -5.46
C ALA A 316 -25.48 -7.63 -4.58
N GLU A 317 -25.62 -7.95 -3.30
CA GLU A 317 -26.39 -7.18 -2.32
C GLU A 317 -25.80 -5.76 -2.14
N ILE A 318 -24.47 -5.64 -2.10
CA ILE A 318 -23.77 -4.35 -2.07
C ILE A 318 -24.05 -3.52 -3.32
N LEU A 319 -23.87 -4.12 -4.51
CA LEU A 319 -24.09 -3.43 -5.79
C LEU A 319 -25.55 -2.99 -5.94
N GLN A 320 -26.50 -3.85 -5.55
CA GLN A 320 -27.93 -3.52 -5.54
C GLN A 320 -28.24 -2.35 -4.60
N ARG A 321 -27.63 -2.30 -3.42
CA ARG A 321 -27.83 -1.20 -2.47
C ARG A 321 -27.29 0.11 -3.02
N ILE A 322 -26.08 0.11 -3.59
CA ILE A 322 -25.48 1.28 -4.22
C ILE A 322 -26.32 1.75 -5.41
N ARG A 323 -26.81 0.83 -6.25
CA ARG A 323 -27.72 1.13 -7.36
C ARG A 323 -28.97 1.85 -6.88
N ALA A 324 -29.60 1.32 -5.83
CA ALA A 324 -30.81 1.91 -5.25
C ALA A 324 -30.56 3.32 -4.69
N TYR A 325 -29.42 3.54 -4.03
CA TYR A 325 -29.01 4.88 -3.62
C TYR A 325 -28.85 5.82 -4.83
N ARG A 326 -28.06 5.41 -5.84
CA ARG A 326 -27.87 6.18 -7.07
C ARG A 326 -29.19 6.57 -7.72
N ASP A 327 -30.14 5.65 -7.86
CA ASP A 327 -31.45 5.92 -8.47
C ASP A 327 -32.23 7.01 -7.71
N ARG A 328 -32.24 6.91 -6.37
CA ARG A 328 -32.87 7.93 -5.51
C ARG A 328 -32.15 9.27 -5.55
N ALA A 329 -30.82 9.27 -5.67
CA ALA A 329 -30.03 10.49 -5.82
C ALA A 329 -30.25 11.16 -7.18
N ALA A 330 -30.31 10.37 -8.26
CA ALA A 330 -30.56 10.84 -9.62
C ALA A 330 -31.96 11.48 -9.75
N ALA A 331 -32.97 10.91 -9.09
CA ALA A 331 -34.31 11.52 -9.01
C ALA A 331 -34.31 12.91 -8.34
N ARG A 332 -33.27 13.24 -7.57
CA ARG A 332 -33.02 14.54 -6.93
C ARG A 332 -32.02 15.41 -7.70
N GLY A 333 -31.57 14.97 -8.88
CA GLY A 333 -30.58 15.68 -9.70
C GLY A 333 -29.13 15.54 -9.21
N VAL A 334 -28.86 14.59 -8.30
CA VAL A 334 -27.50 14.33 -7.79
C VAL A 334 -26.92 13.11 -8.48
N LYS A 335 -25.70 13.25 -9.00
CA LYS A 335 -24.95 12.15 -9.61
C LYS A 335 -24.19 11.38 -8.52
N VAL A 336 -24.34 10.06 -8.50
CA VAL A 336 -23.56 9.16 -7.65
C VAL A 336 -22.72 8.23 -8.52
N SER A 337 -21.42 8.21 -8.27
CA SER A 337 -20.42 7.42 -9.02
C SER A 337 -19.83 6.34 -8.11
N THR A 338 -19.42 5.22 -8.69
CA THR A 338 -18.81 4.12 -7.94
C THR A 338 -17.44 3.76 -8.52
N ILE A 339 -16.40 3.73 -7.70
CA ILE A 339 -15.11 3.14 -8.09
C ILE A 339 -15.01 1.76 -7.47
N ILE A 340 -14.79 0.75 -8.30
CA ILE A 340 -14.59 -0.62 -7.85
C ILE A 340 -13.11 -0.95 -8.02
N GLY A 341 -12.49 -1.52 -6.99
CA GLY A 341 -11.13 -2.04 -7.08
C GLY A 341 -10.96 -3.11 -8.17
N SER A 342 -9.76 -3.67 -8.25
CA SER A 342 -9.43 -4.68 -9.25
C SER A 342 -10.29 -5.95 -9.09
N VAL A 343 -10.52 -6.63 -10.21
CA VAL A 343 -11.28 -7.88 -10.28
C VAL A 343 -10.40 -9.00 -10.85
N ARG A 344 -10.71 -10.24 -10.46
CA ARG A 344 -10.07 -11.42 -11.03
C ARG A 344 -10.90 -11.96 -12.19
N ALA A 345 -10.29 -12.17 -13.34
CA ALA A 345 -11.01 -12.58 -14.56
C ALA A 345 -11.74 -13.92 -14.38
N ASP A 346 -11.12 -14.88 -13.70
CA ASP A 346 -11.72 -16.20 -13.44
C ASP A 346 -12.94 -16.17 -12.51
N GLU A 347 -13.17 -15.04 -11.83
CA GLU A 347 -14.29 -14.83 -10.91
C GLU A 347 -15.36 -13.87 -11.49
N MET A 348 -15.17 -13.35 -12.71
CA MET A 348 -16.11 -12.45 -13.37
C MET A 348 -17.28 -13.21 -14.00
N THR A 349 -18.43 -13.25 -13.35
CA THR A 349 -19.66 -13.89 -13.87
C THR A 349 -20.51 -12.93 -14.71
N ALA A 350 -21.41 -13.47 -15.54
CA ALA A 350 -22.37 -12.67 -16.29
C ALA A 350 -23.27 -11.83 -15.37
N ASP A 351 -23.68 -12.39 -14.23
CA ASP A 351 -24.49 -11.67 -13.24
C ASP A 351 -23.71 -10.52 -12.60
N TYR A 352 -22.44 -10.74 -12.25
CA TYR A 352 -21.59 -9.67 -11.75
C TYR A 352 -21.46 -8.52 -12.76
N LEU A 353 -21.19 -8.83 -14.02
CA LEU A 353 -21.09 -7.82 -15.08
C LEU A 353 -22.39 -7.06 -15.25
N ARG A 354 -23.54 -7.75 -15.22
CA ARG A 354 -24.86 -7.12 -15.26
C ARG A 354 -25.05 -6.15 -14.10
N ASP A 355 -24.79 -6.60 -12.86
CA ASP A 355 -24.92 -5.76 -11.66
C ASP A 355 -24.04 -4.51 -11.73
N VAL A 356 -22.81 -4.64 -12.24
CA VAL A 356 -21.88 -3.51 -12.43
C VAL A 356 -22.37 -2.57 -13.52
N ASN A 357 -22.83 -3.05 -14.66
CA ASN A 357 -23.38 -2.21 -15.72
C ASN A 357 -24.60 -1.43 -15.24
N GLU A 358 -25.43 -2.06 -14.42
CA GLU A 358 -26.61 -1.46 -13.85
C GLU A 358 -26.27 -0.34 -12.84
N LEU A 359 -25.01 -0.17 -12.41
CA LEU A 359 -24.53 1.02 -11.69
C LEU A 359 -24.39 2.25 -12.59
N GLY A 360 -24.27 2.09 -13.91
CA GLY A 360 -24.19 3.17 -14.88
C GLY A 360 -22.84 3.88 -14.89
N ASP A 361 -22.51 4.64 -13.84
CA ASP A 361 -21.24 5.40 -13.75
C ASP A 361 -20.26 4.72 -12.78
N PHE A 362 -19.56 3.70 -13.28
CA PHE A 362 -18.57 2.94 -12.52
C PHE A 362 -17.18 2.96 -13.17
N GLY A 363 -16.14 3.10 -12.34
CA GLY A 363 -14.74 3.06 -12.72
C GLY A 363 -13.99 1.91 -12.05
N HIS A 364 -12.88 1.47 -12.63
CA HIS A 364 -11.99 0.44 -12.04
C HIS A 364 -10.60 0.97 -11.65
N LEU A 365 -10.44 2.29 -11.73
CA LEU A 365 -9.16 2.96 -11.54
C LEU A 365 -9.29 4.07 -10.49
N PHE A 366 -8.44 4.05 -9.48
CA PHE A 366 -8.32 5.16 -8.54
C PHE A 366 -7.86 6.46 -9.21
N THR A 367 -7.22 6.39 -10.38
CA THR A 367 -6.90 7.59 -11.17
C THR A 367 -8.14 8.24 -11.81
N GLU A 368 -9.31 7.59 -11.74
CA GLU A 368 -10.58 8.14 -12.23
C GLU A 368 -11.29 9.00 -11.19
N LEU A 369 -10.72 9.18 -9.99
CA LEU A 369 -11.24 10.06 -8.92
C LEU A 369 -11.52 11.50 -9.41
N SER A 370 -10.83 11.96 -10.45
CA SER A 370 -10.98 13.32 -11.00
C SER A 370 -11.76 13.39 -12.32
N LEU A 371 -12.32 12.28 -12.80
CA LEU A 371 -13.04 12.26 -14.07
C LEU A 371 -14.52 12.63 -13.90
N THR A 372 -15.05 13.36 -14.89
CA THR A 372 -16.47 13.75 -14.93
C THR A 372 -17.41 12.60 -15.31
N GLN A 373 -16.90 11.55 -15.93
CA GLN A 373 -17.62 10.35 -16.33
C GLN A 373 -16.69 9.14 -16.32
N ALA A 374 -17.19 8.01 -15.83
CA ALA A 374 -16.45 6.77 -15.82
C ALA A 374 -16.37 6.16 -17.23
N ARG A 375 -15.21 5.60 -17.58
CA ARG A 375 -14.86 5.26 -18.97
C ARG A 375 -15.22 3.83 -19.38
N GLY A 376 -15.98 3.08 -18.56
CA GLY A 376 -16.30 1.69 -18.87
C GLY A 376 -15.05 0.80 -18.98
N ILE A 377 -14.06 1.06 -18.12
CA ILE A 377 -12.79 0.32 -18.08
C ILE A 377 -12.94 -0.85 -17.12
N VAL A 378 -12.55 -2.06 -17.50
CA VAL A 378 -12.33 -3.17 -16.55
C VAL A 378 -10.87 -3.52 -16.46
N THR A 379 -10.36 -3.59 -15.23
CA THR A 379 -8.98 -3.99 -14.93
C THR A 379 -8.91 -5.49 -14.66
N ILE A 380 -8.11 -6.19 -15.46
CA ILE A 380 -7.77 -7.60 -15.28
C ILE A 380 -6.24 -7.70 -15.12
N ALA A 381 -5.77 -8.53 -14.19
CA ALA A 381 -4.35 -8.74 -14.00
C ALA A 381 -3.98 -10.19 -14.35
N PRO A 382 -3.60 -10.51 -15.60
CA PRO A 382 -3.02 -11.80 -15.95
C PRO A 382 -1.65 -12.05 -15.32
N GLU A 383 -0.91 -10.99 -14.98
CA GLU A 383 0.52 -10.96 -14.66
C GLU A 383 1.44 -11.45 -15.79
N PHE A 384 1.18 -12.60 -16.38
CA PHE A 384 2.04 -13.18 -17.42
C PHE A 384 1.20 -13.62 -18.61
N ALA A 385 1.79 -13.58 -19.81
CA ALA A 385 1.12 -14.06 -21.02
C ALA A 385 1.26 -15.58 -21.18
N ALA A 386 2.40 -16.15 -20.77
CA ALA A 386 2.66 -17.59 -20.85
C ALA A 386 1.96 -18.37 -19.72
N ALA A 387 1.16 -19.37 -20.08
CA ALA A 387 0.31 -20.11 -19.14
C ALA A 387 1.09 -20.89 -18.06
N ASP A 388 2.25 -21.41 -18.43
CA ASP A 388 3.13 -22.12 -17.52
C ASP A 388 3.89 -21.16 -16.58
N LEU A 389 4.23 -19.94 -17.03
CA LEU A 389 4.75 -18.88 -16.17
C LEU A 389 3.71 -18.40 -15.16
N VAL A 390 2.45 -18.23 -15.59
CA VAL A 390 1.30 -17.96 -14.72
C VAL A 390 1.17 -19.02 -13.62
N ALA A 391 1.21 -20.30 -14.00
CA ALA A 391 1.10 -21.41 -13.05
C ALA A 391 2.29 -21.50 -12.10
N MET A 392 3.51 -21.24 -12.59
CA MET A 392 4.76 -21.30 -11.81
C MET A 392 4.74 -20.34 -10.61
N TYR A 393 4.17 -19.14 -10.79
CA TYR A 393 4.01 -18.16 -9.70
C TYR A 393 2.72 -18.34 -8.88
N GLY A 394 2.06 -19.49 -8.99
CA GLY A 394 0.89 -19.86 -8.18
C GLY A 394 -0.41 -19.16 -8.60
N LYS A 395 -0.46 -18.56 -9.78
CA LYS A 395 -1.67 -17.88 -10.27
C LYS A 395 -2.59 -18.90 -10.96
N THR A 396 -3.85 -18.92 -10.53
CA THR A 396 -4.86 -19.91 -10.97
C THR A 396 -5.68 -19.46 -12.19
N MET A 397 -5.19 -18.47 -12.93
CA MET A 397 -5.90 -17.83 -14.04
C MET A 397 -5.11 -17.96 -15.36
N PRO A 398 -5.15 -19.13 -16.01
CA PRO A 398 -4.51 -19.32 -17.31
C PRO A 398 -5.21 -18.48 -18.40
N PRO A 399 -4.58 -18.29 -19.58
CA PRO A 399 -5.10 -17.43 -20.65
C PRO A 399 -6.56 -17.71 -21.03
N GLU A 400 -6.99 -18.97 -21.03
CA GLU A 400 -8.36 -19.37 -21.38
C GLU A 400 -9.40 -18.84 -20.38
N ARG A 401 -9.02 -18.59 -19.13
CA ARG A 401 -9.91 -17.97 -18.13
C ARG A 401 -10.07 -16.48 -18.38
N VAL A 402 -9.00 -15.80 -18.79
CA VAL A 402 -9.05 -14.39 -19.19
C VAL A 402 -9.94 -14.25 -20.42
N ASP A 403 -9.73 -15.10 -21.42
CA ASP A 403 -10.55 -15.22 -22.62
C ASP A 403 -12.05 -15.34 -22.34
N GLN A 404 -12.44 -16.25 -21.42
CA GLN A 404 -13.82 -16.41 -20.99
C GLN A 404 -14.38 -15.14 -20.33
N ALA A 405 -13.57 -14.41 -19.56
CA ALA A 405 -13.99 -13.16 -18.96
C ALA A 405 -14.25 -12.08 -20.02
N ILE A 406 -13.37 -11.97 -21.03
CA ILE A 406 -13.56 -11.04 -22.15
C ILE A 406 -14.80 -11.40 -22.97
N ASP A 407 -15.04 -12.68 -23.23
CA ASP A 407 -16.28 -13.12 -23.88
C ASP A 407 -17.50 -12.68 -23.07
N ARG A 408 -17.47 -12.82 -21.74
CA ARG A 408 -18.58 -12.36 -20.88
C ARG A 408 -18.74 -10.84 -20.96
N CYS A 409 -17.66 -10.07 -20.96
CA CYS A 409 -17.74 -8.61 -21.17
C CYS A 409 -18.41 -8.27 -22.51
N ARG A 410 -18.03 -8.95 -23.61
CA ARG A 410 -18.63 -8.76 -24.93
C ARG A 410 -20.13 -9.07 -24.95
N HIS A 411 -20.57 -10.14 -24.30
CA HIS A 411 -21.96 -10.61 -24.40
C HIS A 411 -22.90 -10.07 -23.31
N SER A 412 -22.37 -9.59 -22.18
CA SER A 412 -23.16 -9.25 -20.99
C SER A 412 -23.01 -7.79 -20.55
N SER A 413 -22.23 -6.99 -21.27
CA SER A 413 -22.11 -5.55 -21.05
C SER A 413 -22.22 -4.80 -22.35
N ASP A 414 -22.85 -3.62 -22.30
CA ASP A 414 -22.85 -2.59 -23.34
C ASP A 414 -21.97 -1.38 -22.94
N VAL A 415 -21.56 -1.29 -21.67
CA VAL A 415 -20.79 -0.15 -21.12
C VAL A 415 -19.28 -0.39 -21.18
N ILE A 416 -18.84 -1.65 -21.04
CA ILE A 416 -17.41 -1.98 -20.99
C ILE A 416 -16.82 -1.98 -22.41
N ASN A 417 -16.09 -0.93 -22.77
CA ASN A 417 -15.40 -0.84 -24.05
C ASN A 417 -13.87 -0.85 -23.92
N THR A 418 -13.32 -0.76 -22.70
CA THR A 418 -11.88 -0.70 -22.48
C THR A 418 -11.45 -1.79 -21.51
N ILE A 419 -10.44 -2.57 -21.88
CA ILE A 419 -9.83 -3.58 -21.02
C ILE A 419 -8.43 -3.13 -20.64
N MET A 420 -8.17 -2.99 -19.35
CA MET A 420 -6.83 -2.75 -18.85
C MET A 420 -6.22 -4.05 -18.32
N LEU A 421 -5.03 -4.38 -18.80
CA LEU A 421 -4.30 -5.61 -18.50
C LEU A 421 -3.03 -5.28 -17.71
N TYR A 422 -2.89 -5.86 -16.52
CA TYR A 422 -1.66 -5.74 -15.74
C TYR A 422 -0.75 -6.94 -16.01
N PHE A 423 0.45 -6.65 -16.49
CA PHE A 423 1.51 -7.63 -16.69
C PHE A 423 2.75 -7.28 -15.88
N ILE A 424 3.43 -8.32 -15.42
CA ILE A 424 4.73 -8.28 -14.79
C ILE A 424 5.76 -8.70 -15.83
N ILE A 425 6.83 -7.92 -15.97
CA ILE A 425 7.97 -8.20 -16.86
C ILE A 425 9.26 -8.34 -16.07
N GLY A 426 10.22 -9.10 -16.62
CA GLY A 426 11.53 -9.30 -15.99
C GLY A 426 11.52 -10.26 -14.80
N ALA A 427 10.50 -11.11 -14.69
CA ALA A 427 10.42 -12.13 -13.66
C ALA A 427 11.40 -13.30 -13.94
N PRO A 428 12.02 -13.91 -12.93
CA PRO A 428 12.78 -15.13 -13.10
C PRO A 428 11.96 -16.24 -13.77
N GLY A 429 12.55 -16.88 -14.79
CA GLY A 429 11.88 -17.85 -15.64
C GLY A 429 11.13 -17.24 -16.85
N GLU A 430 10.99 -15.91 -16.95
CA GLU A 430 10.45 -15.26 -18.14
C GLU A 430 11.42 -15.42 -19.33
N ARG A 431 10.89 -15.85 -20.47
CA ARG A 431 11.59 -15.88 -21.75
C ARG A 431 11.20 -14.68 -22.60
N GLU A 432 12.03 -14.31 -23.55
CA GLU A 432 11.70 -13.24 -24.50
C GLU A 432 10.38 -13.51 -25.25
N GLU A 433 10.14 -14.75 -25.69
CA GLU A 433 8.88 -15.17 -26.30
C GLU A 433 7.66 -14.98 -25.39
N ASP A 434 7.79 -15.28 -24.09
CA ASP A 434 6.73 -15.09 -23.08
C ASP A 434 6.38 -13.61 -22.95
N ARG A 435 7.41 -12.76 -22.93
CA ARG A 435 7.26 -11.31 -22.80
C ARG A 435 6.65 -10.71 -24.05
N LEU A 436 7.13 -11.09 -25.23
CA LEU A 436 6.59 -10.62 -26.51
C LEU A 436 5.13 -11.07 -26.72
N ALA A 437 4.75 -12.23 -26.17
CA ALA A 437 3.36 -12.69 -26.20
C ALA A 437 2.38 -11.74 -25.51
N ILE A 438 2.82 -10.80 -24.66
CA ILE A 438 1.97 -9.74 -24.11
C ILE A 438 1.32 -8.91 -25.23
N ALA A 439 2.06 -8.60 -26.30
CA ALA A 439 1.54 -7.87 -27.45
C ALA A 439 0.48 -8.69 -28.20
N ASP A 440 0.74 -9.98 -28.42
CA ASP A 440 -0.21 -10.90 -29.07
C ASP A 440 -1.52 -10.99 -28.26
N ARG A 441 -1.40 -11.13 -26.93
CA ARG A 441 -2.54 -11.16 -26.01
C ARG A 441 -3.34 -9.87 -26.02
N ALA A 442 -2.69 -8.70 -26.06
CA ALA A 442 -3.38 -7.42 -26.13
C ALA A 442 -4.23 -7.32 -27.41
N ARG A 443 -3.68 -7.71 -28.56
CA ARG A 443 -4.41 -7.77 -29.83
C ARG A 443 -5.60 -8.74 -29.76
N GLU A 444 -5.34 -9.97 -29.34
CA GLU A 444 -6.37 -11.02 -29.24
C GLU A 444 -7.53 -10.61 -28.33
N ILE A 445 -7.23 -9.94 -27.22
CA ILE A 445 -8.25 -9.45 -26.28
C ILE A 445 -9.11 -8.37 -26.90
N ARG A 446 -8.53 -7.42 -27.67
CA ARG A 446 -9.32 -6.40 -28.37
C ARG A 446 -10.23 -7.05 -29.43
N ASP A 447 -9.68 -7.93 -30.25
CA ASP A 447 -10.44 -8.62 -31.30
C ASP A 447 -11.59 -9.43 -30.69
N ARG A 448 -11.32 -10.10 -29.57
CA ARG A 448 -12.32 -10.87 -28.82
C ARG A 448 -13.38 -10.02 -28.14
N LEU A 449 -13.02 -8.83 -27.64
CA LEU A 449 -13.99 -7.86 -27.14
C LEU A 449 -14.96 -7.43 -28.27
N GLY A 450 -14.46 -7.35 -29.50
CA GLY A 450 -15.27 -7.27 -30.71
C GLY A 450 -16.10 -5.98 -30.84
N ARG A 451 -15.61 -4.89 -30.27
CA ARG A 451 -16.26 -3.57 -30.28
C ARG A 451 -15.52 -2.57 -31.18
N PRO A 452 -16.22 -1.77 -32.00
CA PRO A 452 -15.58 -0.75 -32.83
C PRO A 452 -14.79 0.29 -32.02
N ASP A 453 -15.33 0.72 -30.87
CA ASP A 453 -14.69 1.64 -29.93
C ASP A 453 -13.80 0.92 -28.89
N GLY A 454 -13.59 -0.38 -29.08
CA GLY A 454 -12.86 -1.24 -28.15
C GLY A 454 -11.40 -0.84 -28.00
N SER A 455 -10.94 -0.66 -26.76
CA SER A 455 -9.56 -0.26 -26.46
C SER A 455 -8.90 -1.20 -25.45
N VAL A 456 -7.57 -1.33 -25.53
CA VAL A 456 -6.76 -2.11 -24.58
C VAL A 456 -5.64 -1.25 -24.01
N ILE A 457 -5.57 -1.21 -22.69
CA ILE A 457 -4.47 -0.58 -21.95
C ILE A 457 -3.59 -1.69 -21.38
N VAL A 458 -2.35 -1.80 -21.83
CA VAL A 458 -1.36 -2.72 -21.28
C VAL A 458 -0.56 -1.95 -20.24
N LYS A 459 -0.71 -2.29 -18.96
CA LYS A 459 0.09 -1.72 -17.88
C LYS A 459 1.17 -2.71 -17.47
N LEU A 460 2.42 -2.31 -17.63
CA LEU A 460 3.60 -3.10 -17.35
C LEU A 460 4.16 -2.71 -15.98
N HIS A 461 4.49 -3.73 -15.19
CA HIS A 461 5.12 -3.62 -13.88
C HIS A 461 6.39 -4.47 -13.85
N GLN A 462 7.42 -4.01 -13.12
CA GLN A 462 8.60 -4.83 -12.89
C GLN A 462 8.29 -5.92 -11.87
N PHE A 463 8.82 -7.12 -12.08
CA PHE A 463 8.89 -8.12 -11.03
C PHE A 463 9.81 -7.67 -9.89
N MET A 464 9.25 -7.50 -8.69
CA MET A 464 10.01 -7.16 -7.49
C MET A 464 9.86 -8.26 -6.44
N PRO A 465 10.98 -8.90 -6.03
CA PRO A 465 11.02 -9.86 -4.92
C PRO A 465 10.62 -9.19 -3.60
N GLU A 466 9.36 -9.37 -3.19
CA GLU A 466 8.83 -8.73 -1.98
C GLU A 466 9.19 -9.55 -0.72
N PRO A 467 9.79 -8.94 0.32
CA PRO A 467 9.95 -9.55 1.64
C PRO A 467 8.64 -10.12 2.19
N GLY A 468 8.71 -11.29 2.85
CA GLY A 468 7.51 -11.95 3.37
C GLY A 468 6.72 -12.75 2.32
N THR A 469 7.28 -12.93 1.12
CA THR A 469 6.71 -13.82 0.08
C THR A 469 7.70 -14.94 -0.29
N PRO A 470 7.23 -16.08 -0.84
CA PRO A 470 8.13 -17.12 -1.36
C PRO A 470 9.12 -16.63 -2.44
N ALA A 471 8.83 -15.49 -3.09
CA ALA A 471 9.70 -14.87 -4.08
C ALA A 471 10.86 -14.06 -3.47
N GLN A 472 10.87 -13.76 -2.16
CA GLN A 472 11.77 -12.78 -1.53
C GLN A 472 13.27 -12.97 -1.80
N ARG A 473 13.71 -14.20 -2.10
CA ARG A 473 15.11 -14.55 -2.41
C ARG A 473 15.46 -14.53 -3.89
N LEU A 474 14.46 -14.47 -4.76
CA LEU A 474 14.66 -14.54 -6.20
C LEU A 474 15.48 -13.36 -6.72
N PRO A 475 16.23 -13.54 -7.82
CA PRO A 475 16.84 -12.40 -8.50
C PRO A 475 15.74 -11.52 -9.12
N MET A 476 16.11 -10.29 -9.45
CA MET A 476 15.29 -9.37 -10.25
C MET A 476 16.09 -8.84 -11.43
N THR A 477 15.40 -8.54 -12.52
CA THR A 477 16.02 -7.91 -13.70
C THR A 477 16.54 -6.52 -13.34
N ASP A 478 17.73 -6.14 -13.82
CA ASP A 478 18.24 -4.77 -13.71
C ASP A 478 17.21 -3.80 -14.34
N PRO A 479 16.71 -2.79 -13.59
CA PRO A 479 15.78 -1.81 -14.14
C PRO A 479 16.26 -1.17 -15.45
N ALA A 480 17.58 -1.05 -15.68
CA ALA A 480 18.16 -0.52 -16.91
C ALA A 480 17.74 -1.26 -18.19
N LEU A 481 17.28 -2.51 -18.08
CA LEU A 481 16.83 -3.32 -19.22
C LEU A 481 15.34 -3.13 -19.56
N LEU A 482 14.56 -2.52 -18.66
CA LEU A 482 13.10 -2.54 -18.75
C LEU A 482 12.55 -1.62 -19.84
N ASP A 483 13.15 -0.46 -20.09
CA ASP A 483 12.75 0.40 -21.21
C ASP A 483 12.89 -0.33 -22.55
N GLY A 484 13.93 -1.17 -22.68
CA GLY A 484 14.11 -2.05 -23.84
C GLY A 484 12.98 -3.07 -23.96
N TYR A 485 12.60 -3.70 -22.85
CA TYR A 485 11.49 -4.66 -22.81
C TYR A 485 10.14 -4.03 -23.16
N VAL A 486 9.87 -2.83 -22.64
CA VAL A 486 8.65 -2.05 -22.93
C VAL A 486 8.62 -1.66 -24.40
N THR A 487 9.76 -1.21 -24.95
CA THR A 487 9.91 -0.88 -26.37
C THR A 487 9.64 -2.10 -27.24
N GLN A 488 10.22 -3.26 -26.93
CA GLN A 488 10.00 -4.51 -27.66
C GLN A 488 8.51 -4.91 -27.70
N ILE A 489 7.80 -4.84 -26.57
CA ILE A 489 6.36 -5.14 -26.50
C ILE A 489 5.56 -4.13 -27.33
N THR A 490 5.89 -2.84 -27.21
CA THR A 490 5.18 -1.76 -27.89
C THR A 490 5.35 -1.84 -29.40
N ASP A 491 6.57 -2.05 -29.88
CA ASP A 491 6.89 -2.16 -31.30
C ASP A 491 6.26 -3.42 -31.90
N ARG A 492 6.33 -4.56 -31.20
CA ARG A 492 5.62 -5.77 -31.62
C ARG A 492 4.12 -5.53 -31.74
N LEU A 493 3.50 -4.87 -30.78
CA LEU A 493 2.06 -4.58 -30.85
C LEU A 493 1.75 -3.68 -32.04
N ARG A 494 2.57 -2.66 -32.30
CA ARG A 494 2.45 -1.78 -33.47
C ARG A 494 2.60 -2.55 -34.78
N ASP A 495 3.54 -3.49 -34.86
CA ASP A 495 3.75 -4.33 -36.05
C ASP A 495 2.56 -5.28 -36.29
N LEU A 496 1.96 -5.80 -35.21
CA LEU A 496 0.81 -6.70 -35.28
C LEU A 496 -0.48 -6.02 -35.76
N VAL A 497 -0.69 -4.73 -35.44
CA VAL A 497 -1.98 -4.04 -35.66
C VAL A 497 -1.91 -2.83 -36.60
N GLY A 498 -0.70 -2.36 -36.94
CA GLY A 498 -0.46 -1.12 -37.68
C GLY A 498 -0.52 0.14 -36.79
N GLN A 499 0.20 1.18 -37.22
CA GLN A 499 0.36 2.42 -36.43
C GLN A 499 -0.96 3.16 -36.17
N GLU A 500 -1.89 3.19 -37.14
CA GLU A 500 -3.18 3.86 -37.00
C GLU A 500 -4.03 3.19 -35.92
N THR A 501 -4.25 1.87 -36.04
CA THR A 501 -4.98 1.06 -35.05
C THR A 501 -4.33 1.13 -33.66
N PHE A 502 -2.99 1.12 -33.60
CA PHE A 502 -2.26 1.27 -32.34
C PHE A 502 -2.58 2.60 -31.65
N ALA A 503 -2.46 3.71 -32.38
CA ALA A 503 -2.70 5.05 -31.86
C ALA A 503 -4.17 5.27 -31.44
N GLU A 504 -5.11 4.61 -32.12
CA GLU A 504 -6.53 4.72 -31.79
C GLU A 504 -6.92 3.88 -30.56
N HIS A 505 -6.50 2.61 -30.51
CA HIS A 505 -7.09 1.63 -29.59
C HIS A 505 -6.17 1.09 -28.50
N TYR A 506 -4.87 1.34 -28.56
CA TYR A 506 -3.92 0.72 -27.64
C TYR A 506 -3.11 1.75 -26.86
N ARG A 507 -2.89 1.48 -25.58
CA ARG A 507 -1.98 2.26 -24.74
C ARG A 507 -1.07 1.28 -24.00
N VAL A 508 0.24 1.45 -24.13
CA VAL A 508 1.21 0.74 -23.29
C VAL A 508 1.69 1.73 -22.23
N GLN A 509 1.47 1.39 -20.97
CA GLN A 509 1.82 2.20 -19.81
C GLN A 509 2.87 1.47 -18.98
N TYR A 510 3.90 2.20 -18.59
CA TYR A 510 4.96 1.74 -17.71
C TYR A 510 5.39 2.90 -16.82
N GLY A 511 5.78 2.61 -15.59
CA GLY A 511 6.26 3.62 -14.65
C GLY A 511 7.68 4.07 -14.99
N GLU A 512 8.15 5.15 -14.37
CA GLU A 512 9.53 5.62 -14.57
C GLU A 512 10.54 4.63 -13.96
N THR A 513 11.49 4.16 -14.78
CA THR A 513 12.55 3.22 -14.37
C THR A 513 13.39 3.76 -13.22
N ASN A 514 13.62 5.07 -13.17
CA ASN A 514 14.43 5.72 -12.13
C ASN A 514 13.93 5.42 -10.72
N ARG A 515 12.60 5.36 -10.53
CA ARG A 515 12.00 5.02 -9.23
C ARG A 515 12.33 3.59 -8.79
N LEU A 516 12.49 2.67 -9.74
CA LEU A 516 12.64 1.25 -9.47
C LEU A 516 14.04 0.91 -8.92
N TYR A 517 15.06 1.69 -9.25
CA TYR A 517 16.39 1.53 -8.66
C TYR A 517 16.35 1.73 -7.14
N LEU A 518 15.70 2.80 -6.68
CA LEU A 518 15.56 3.09 -5.26
C LEU A 518 14.70 2.04 -4.55
N GLU A 519 13.57 1.68 -5.16
CA GLU A 519 12.64 0.67 -4.62
C GLU A 519 13.32 -0.70 -4.46
N ALA A 520 14.13 -1.13 -5.44
CA ALA A 520 14.90 -2.39 -5.37
C ALA A 520 15.81 -2.45 -4.13
N VAL A 521 16.52 -1.36 -3.86
CA VAL A 521 17.43 -1.25 -2.71
C VAL A 521 16.63 -1.17 -1.40
N CYS A 522 15.55 -0.39 -1.36
CA CYS A 522 14.68 -0.26 -0.19
C CYS A 522 13.99 -1.57 0.20
N LEU A 523 13.63 -2.42 -0.76
CA LEU A 523 13.01 -3.71 -0.47
C LEU A 523 14.01 -4.70 0.13
N ARG A 524 15.24 -4.72 -0.38
CA ARG A 524 16.17 -5.84 -0.17
C ARG A 524 17.41 -5.50 0.67
N GLY A 525 17.55 -4.24 1.09
CA GLY A 525 18.72 -3.72 1.79
C GLY A 525 18.79 -4.01 3.28
N ASP A 526 19.97 -3.79 3.86
CA ASP A 526 20.20 -3.75 5.30
C ASP A 526 20.12 -2.32 5.87
N ARG A 527 20.37 -2.16 7.17
CA ARG A 527 20.26 -0.87 7.88
C ARG A 527 21.06 0.28 7.26
N ARG A 528 22.15 0.00 6.53
CA ARG A 528 22.94 1.03 5.85
C ARG A 528 22.15 1.77 4.77
N VAL A 529 21.17 1.12 4.14
CA VAL A 529 20.30 1.78 3.14
C VAL A 529 19.56 2.96 3.75
N GLY A 530 19.15 2.88 5.01
CA GLY A 530 18.55 4.02 5.71
C GLY A 530 19.47 5.24 5.77
N ARG A 531 20.79 5.06 5.84
CA ARG A 531 21.79 6.15 5.80
C ARG A 531 21.95 6.72 4.39
N VAL A 532 21.97 5.85 3.38
CA VAL A 532 21.95 6.25 1.96
C VAL A 532 20.73 7.12 1.66
N LEU A 533 19.55 6.71 2.11
CA LEU A 533 18.32 7.48 1.92
C LEU A 533 18.39 8.85 2.61
N GLU A 534 18.97 8.92 3.81
CA GLU A 534 19.13 10.18 4.55
C GLU A 534 20.08 11.14 3.83
N ASP A 535 21.24 10.65 3.35
CA ASP A 535 22.20 11.46 2.61
C ASP A 535 21.64 11.96 1.27
N LEU A 536 20.93 11.10 0.53
CA LEU A 536 20.25 11.50 -0.70
C LEU A 536 19.16 12.54 -0.41
N TYR A 537 18.37 12.34 0.64
CA TYR A 537 17.36 13.30 1.06
C TYR A 537 17.98 14.67 1.38
N ASP A 538 19.07 14.69 2.15
CA ASP A 538 19.75 15.93 2.56
C ASP A 538 20.52 16.61 1.44
N SER A 539 20.99 15.86 0.45
CA SER A 539 21.61 16.42 -0.76
C SER A 539 20.64 17.23 -1.64
N GLY A 540 19.33 17.04 -1.43
CA GLY A 540 18.29 17.63 -2.27
C GLY A 540 18.05 16.89 -3.59
N ALA A 541 18.64 15.70 -3.79
CA ALA A 541 18.35 14.84 -4.93
C ALA A 541 16.85 14.50 -4.98
N ASP A 542 16.26 14.55 -6.17
CA ASP A 542 14.86 14.18 -6.35
C ASP A 542 14.70 12.65 -6.24
N LEU A 543 14.22 12.19 -5.08
CA LEU A 543 14.02 10.77 -4.78
C LEU A 543 12.85 10.14 -5.55
N THR A 544 12.02 10.95 -6.22
CA THR A 544 10.93 10.43 -7.08
C THR A 544 11.43 10.06 -8.48
N CYS A 545 12.52 10.67 -8.93
CA CYS A 545 13.15 10.44 -10.22
C CYS A 545 14.68 10.40 -10.06
N LEU A 546 15.16 9.51 -9.20
CA LEU A 546 16.57 9.45 -8.83
C LEU A 546 17.43 8.90 -9.98
N ASP A 547 18.46 9.66 -10.38
CA ASP A 547 19.44 9.20 -11.35
C ASP A 547 20.24 8.00 -10.80
N ARG A 548 20.43 6.98 -11.66
CA ARG A 548 21.12 5.74 -11.28
C ARG A 548 22.52 6.00 -10.75
N GLU A 549 23.31 6.85 -11.39
CA GLU A 549 24.71 7.11 -10.99
C GLU A 549 24.78 7.82 -9.64
N VAL A 550 23.81 8.68 -9.34
CA VAL A 550 23.68 9.32 -8.01
C VAL A 550 23.40 8.26 -6.95
N LEU A 551 22.50 7.31 -7.21
CA LEU A 551 22.23 6.20 -6.27
C LEU A 551 23.45 5.30 -6.10
N LEU A 552 24.09 4.89 -7.19
CA LEU A 552 25.27 4.01 -7.16
C LEU A 552 26.40 4.63 -6.34
N LYS A 553 26.65 5.92 -6.55
CA LYS A 553 27.63 6.65 -5.74
C LYS A 553 27.25 6.67 -4.25
N ALA A 554 25.99 6.98 -3.94
CA ALA A 554 25.54 7.04 -2.55
C ALA A 554 25.62 5.66 -1.88
N LEU A 555 25.39 4.57 -2.61
CA LEU A 555 25.59 3.21 -2.11
C LEU A 555 27.07 2.91 -1.83
N ASP A 556 27.96 3.25 -2.76
CA ASP A 556 29.41 3.04 -2.64
C ASP A 556 30.00 3.79 -1.44
N ASP A 557 29.54 5.02 -1.19
CA ASP A 557 29.94 5.83 -0.02
C ASP A 557 29.60 5.14 1.33
N HIS A 558 28.65 4.18 1.33
CA HIS A 558 28.27 3.35 2.48
C HIS A 558 28.72 1.89 2.38
N GLY A 559 29.57 1.55 1.41
CA GLY A 559 30.10 0.20 1.18
C GLY A 559 29.04 -0.81 0.72
N LEU A 560 28.02 -0.33 0.00
CA LEU A 560 26.95 -1.14 -0.57
C LEU A 560 27.14 -1.32 -2.07
N ASP A 561 26.88 -2.53 -2.55
CA ASP A 561 26.91 -2.90 -3.97
C ASP A 561 25.48 -3.00 -4.49
N PHE A 562 25.14 -2.21 -5.50
CA PHE A 562 23.82 -2.25 -6.13
C PHE A 562 23.49 -3.62 -6.72
N GLU A 563 24.45 -4.30 -7.35
CA GLU A 563 24.23 -5.60 -7.99
C GLU A 563 23.87 -6.69 -6.98
N ARG A 564 24.33 -6.56 -5.73
CA ARG A 564 23.92 -7.43 -4.63
C ARG A 564 22.41 -7.37 -4.36
N HIS A 565 21.77 -6.22 -4.57
CA HIS A 565 20.34 -6.04 -4.37
C HIS A 565 19.51 -6.58 -5.55
N LEU A 566 20.14 -6.94 -6.67
CA LEU A 566 19.47 -7.53 -7.82
C LEU A 566 19.60 -9.04 -7.87
N ARG A 567 20.74 -9.60 -7.45
CA ARG A 567 21.02 -11.05 -7.50
C ARG A 567 20.10 -11.89 -6.62
N ARG A 568 20.16 -13.22 -6.77
CA ARG A 568 19.52 -14.16 -5.85
C ARG A 568 20.17 -14.06 -4.47
N ILE A 569 19.37 -14.06 -3.40
CA ILE A 569 19.88 -14.04 -2.02
C ILE A 569 20.09 -15.47 -1.53
N ASP A 570 21.33 -15.93 -1.67
CA ASP A 570 21.80 -17.24 -1.17
C ASP A 570 22.29 -17.19 0.28
N ASP A 571 22.36 -15.99 0.87
CA ASP A 571 22.77 -15.82 2.27
C ASP A 571 21.78 -16.56 3.21
N PRO A 572 22.27 -17.27 4.24
CA PRO A 572 21.40 -18.02 5.14
C PRO A 572 20.49 -17.09 5.96
N VAL A 573 20.93 -15.86 6.20
CA VAL A 573 20.22 -14.85 6.98
C VAL A 573 19.84 -13.69 6.06
N LEU A 574 18.56 -13.33 6.06
CA LEU A 574 18.05 -12.14 5.36
C LEU A 574 18.22 -10.91 6.27
N PRO A 575 18.32 -9.69 5.73
CA PRO A 575 18.30 -8.49 6.57
C PRO A 575 17.09 -8.48 7.52
N TRP A 576 15.89 -8.73 7.00
CA TRP A 576 14.64 -8.82 7.76
C TRP A 576 14.42 -10.18 8.46
N HIS A 577 15.49 -10.92 8.80
CA HIS A 577 15.39 -12.28 9.35
C HIS A 577 14.47 -12.37 10.57
N THR A 578 14.55 -11.39 11.48
CA THR A 578 13.77 -11.34 12.72
C THR A 578 12.27 -11.37 12.48
N VAL A 579 11.81 -10.78 11.36
CA VAL A 579 10.39 -10.62 11.02
C VAL A 579 9.95 -11.48 9.83
N ASN A 580 10.85 -12.30 9.28
CA ASN A 580 10.54 -13.19 8.17
C ASN A 580 9.67 -14.35 8.68
N GLU A 581 8.55 -14.65 8.02
CA GLU A 581 7.67 -15.77 8.37
C GLU A 581 7.45 -16.75 7.20
N VAL A 582 8.20 -16.58 6.10
CA VAL A 582 8.05 -17.42 4.90
C VAL A 582 8.55 -18.84 5.19
N ASP A 583 7.76 -19.83 4.78
CA ASP A 583 8.16 -21.24 4.82
C ASP A 583 9.30 -21.48 3.81
N PRO A 584 10.50 -21.90 4.26
CA PRO A 584 11.60 -22.21 3.35
C PRO A 584 11.25 -23.27 2.30
N ALA A 585 10.33 -24.19 2.60
CA ALA A 585 9.87 -25.19 1.63
C ALA A 585 9.15 -24.54 0.44
N ASP A 586 8.47 -23.41 0.63
CA ASP A 586 7.77 -22.68 -0.42
C ASP A 586 8.76 -21.96 -1.33
N GLU A 587 9.77 -21.30 -0.75
CA GLU A 587 10.90 -20.70 -1.47
C GLU A 587 11.59 -21.76 -2.35
N GLN A 588 11.89 -22.92 -1.77
CA GLN A 588 12.56 -24.03 -2.47
C GLN A 588 11.69 -24.68 -3.56
N ARG A 589 10.36 -24.68 -3.42
CA ARG A 589 9.46 -25.15 -4.49
C ARG A 589 9.47 -24.18 -5.67
N LEU A 590 9.36 -22.88 -5.41
CA LEU A 590 9.39 -21.86 -6.46
C LEU A 590 10.74 -21.84 -7.21
N LEU A 591 11.85 -21.91 -6.47
CA LEU A 591 13.19 -21.98 -7.05
C LEU A 591 13.36 -23.17 -7.99
N ARG A 592 12.96 -24.38 -7.55
CA ARG A 592 13.04 -25.59 -8.38
C ARG A 592 12.18 -25.47 -9.65
N ALA A 593 11.00 -24.85 -9.55
CA ALA A 593 10.14 -24.64 -10.71
C ALA A 593 10.79 -23.68 -11.74
N ILE A 594 11.44 -22.60 -11.27
CA ILE A 594 12.20 -21.68 -12.13
C ILE A 594 13.39 -22.39 -12.78
N GLU A 595 14.15 -23.16 -12.02
CA GLU A 595 15.32 -23.90 -12.54
C GLU A 595 14.89 -24.88 -13.63
N GLN A 596 13.85 -25.69 -13.38
CA GLN A 596 13.29 -26.61 -14.37
C GLN A 596 12.84 -25.90 -15.65
N ARG A 597 12.14 -24.76 -15.52
CA ARG A 597 11.71 -23.95 -16.66
C ARG A 597 12.88 -23.42 -17.48
N THR A 598 13.98 -23.07 -16.82
CA THR A 598 15.16 -22.47 -17.45
C THR A 598 16.06 -23.52 -18.12
N THR A 599 16.13 -24.73 -17.57
CA THR A 599 16.97 -25.82 -18.12
C THR A 599 16.33 -26.61 -19.26
N THR A 600 15.00 -26.59 -19.40
CA THR A 600 14.28 -27.35 -20.44
C THR A 600 14.29 -26.66 -21.81
N ARG A 601 15.44 -26.10 -22.21
CA ARG A 601 15.65 -25.43 -23.51
C ARG A 601 16.40 -26.30 -24.50
#